data_AF-A0A2J0LU32-F1
#
_entry.id   AF-A0A2J0LU32-F1
#
_cell.length_a   1.000
_cell.length_b   1.000
_cell.length_c   1.000
_cell.angle_alpha   90.00
_cell.angle_beta   90.00
_cell.angle_gamma   90.00
#
_symmetry.space_group_name_H-M   'P 1'
#
loop_
_entity.id
_entity.type
_entity.pdbx_description
1 polymer ?
#
loop_
_entity_poly.entity_id
_entity_poly.type
_entity_poly.pdbx_seq_one_letter_code
_entity_poly.pdbx_strand_id
1 'polypeptide(L)' 'PVPMHLRNAPTKLMKEIGYGKAYKYTPDFKDKASAKQEYLPEKLRGKKYLHLS' A
#
# COMPACT_ATOMS: atom_id res chain seq x y z
N PRO A 1 1.25 5.93 10.90
CA PRO A 1 0.55 4.62 10.96
C PRO A 1 0.71 3.91 9.62
N VAL A 2 0.59 2.57 9.58
CA VAL A 2 0.62 1.80 8.32
C VAL A 2 -0.57 2.22 7.43
N PRO A 3 -0.36 2.47 6.12
CA PRO A 3 -1.45 2.78 5.18
C PRO A 3 -2.56 1.73 5.21
N MET A 4 -3.83 2.16 5.13
CA MET A 4 -5.01 1.27 5.30
C MET A 4 -5.02 0.12 4.30
N HIS A 5 -4.68 0.39 3.04
CA HIS A 5 -4.64 -0.59 1.95
C HIS A 5 -3.49 -1.61 2.10
N LEU A 6 -2.57 -1.44 3.04
CA LEU A 6 -1.48 -2.40 3.31
C LEU A 6 -1.71 -3.21 4.59
N ARG A 7 -2.78 -2.94 5.34
CA ARG A 7 -3.06 -3.66 6.58
C ARG A 7 -3.65 -5.03 6.28
N ASN A 8 -3.25 -6.03 7.07
CA ASN A 8 -3.93 -7.33 7.07
C ASN A 8 -5.38 -7.16 7.55
N ALA A 9 -6.32 -7.85 6.90
CA ALA A 9 -7.74 -7.80 7.21
C ALA A 9 -8.30 -9.23 7.44
N PRO A 10 -7.84 -9.93 8.50
CA PRO A 10 -8.19 -11.34 8.72
C PRO A 10 -9.65 -11.53 9.15
N THR A 11 -10.28 -10.53 9.74
CA THR A 11 -11.68 -10.60 10.20
C THR A 11 -12.63 -9.86 9.26
N LYS A 12 -13.91 -10.24 9.30
CA LYS A 12 -14.97 -9.57 8.53
C LYS A 12 -15.06 -8.08 8.89
N LEU A 13 -15.09 -7.76 10.19
CA LEU A 13 -15.15 -6.39 10.68
C LEU A 13 -13.98 -5.55 10.16
N MET A 14 -12.75 -6.10 10.15
CA MET A 14 -11.57 -5.39 9.63
C MET A 14 -11.72 -5.03 8.15
N LYS A 15 -12.25 -5.94 7.33
CA LYS A 15 -12.54 -5.67 5.90
C LYS A 15 -13.61 -4.60 5.75
N GLU A 16 -14.68 -4.67 6.55
CA GLU A 16 -15.79 -3.72 6.54
C GLU A 16 -15.35 -2.29 6.87
N ILE A 17 -14.48 -2.12 7.86
CA ILE A 17 -13.89 -0.82 8.21
C ILE A 17 -12.72 -0.42 7.30
N GLY A 18 -12.46 -1.18 6.23
CA GLY A 18 -11.58 -0.78 5.13
C GLY A 18 -10.12 -1.26 5.21
N TYR A 19 -9.77 -2.20 6.10
CA TYR A 19 -8.41 -2.75 6.13
C TYR A 19 -8.14 -3.53 4.84
N GLY A 20 -6.98 -3.27 4.21
CA GLY A 20 -6.59 -3.91 2.95
C GLY A 20 -7.41 -3.47 1.73
N LYS A 21 -8.41 -2.59 1.90
CA LYS A 21 -9.23 -2.11 0.79
C LYS A 21 -8.37 -1.31 -0.20
N ALA A 22 -8.58 -1.55 -1.49
CA ALA A 22 -7.82 -0.93 -2.58
C ALA A 22 -6.32 -1.27 -2.61
N TYR A 23 -5.88 -2.32 -1.92
CA TYR A 23 -4.55 -2.89 -2.14
C TYR A 23 -4.39 -3.25 -3.62
N LYS A 24 -3.32 -2.79 -4.26
CA LYS A 24 -2.97 -3.24 -5.60
C LYS A 24 -2.02 -4.41 -5.50
N TYR A 25 -2.48 -5.60 -5.88
CA TYR A 25 -1.60 -6.76 -6.04
C TYR A 25 -0.83 -6.61 -7.35
N THR A 26 0.46 -6.27 -7.26
CA THR A 26 1.30 -5.91 -8.41
C THR A 26 1.22 -6.90 -9.60
N PRO A 27 1.17 -8.23 -9.38
CA PRO A 27 1.06 -9.20 -10.47
C PRO A 27 -0.22 -9.10 -11.32
N ASP A 28 -1.29 -8.47 -10.82
CA ASP A 28 -2.54 -8.33 -11.57
C ASP A 28 -2.51 -7.17 -12.58
N PHE A 29 -1.44 -6.36 -12.60
CA PHE A 29 -1.30 -5.19 -13.46
C PHE A 29 -0.30 -5.46 -14.60
N LYS A 30 -0.66 -5.02 -15.81
CA LYS A 30 0.17 -5.19 -17.02
C LYS A 30 1.52 -4.46 -16.94
N ASP A 31 1.58 -3.38 -16.18
CA ASP A 31 2.76 -2.53 -16.08
C ASP A 31 2.90 -1.91 -14.68
N LYS A 32 4.12 -1.43 -14.38
CA LYS A 32 4.46 -0.84 -13.08
C LYS A 32 3.74 0.48 -12.80
N ALA A 33 3.42 1.26 -13.82
CA ALA A 33 2.76 2.55 -13.63
C ALA A 33 1.31 2.34 -13.14
N SER A 34 0.63 1.36 -13.73
CA SER A 34 -0.72 0.94 -13.34
C SER A 34 -0.78 0.36 -11.92
N ALA A 35 0.27 -0.37 -11.50
CA ALA A 35 0.41 -0.95 -10.16
C ALA A 35 0.87 0.04 -9.07
N LYS A 36 1.19 1.29 -9.42
CA LYS A 36 1.73 2.28 -8.46
C LYS A 36 0.74 2.54 -7.30
N GLN A 37 1.27 2.53 -6.08
CA GLN A 37 0.57 2.84 -4.83
C GLN A 37 1.56 3.40 -3.79
N GLU A 38 1.05 4.04 -2.75
CA GLU A 38 1.86 4.52 -1.63
C GLU A 38 2.21 3.37 -0.68
N TYR A 39 3.49 3.26 -0.30
CA TYR A 39 3.97 2.20 0.61
C TYR A 39 4.36 2.74 1.99
N LEU A 40 4.80 3.99 2.04
CA LEU A 40 5.16 4.64 3.30
C LEU A 40 3.94 5.35 3.92
N PRO A 41 3.91 5.50 5.25
CA PRO A 41 2.96 6.38 5.92
C PRO A 41 3.02 7.81 5.36
N GLU A 42 1.90 8.52 5.41
CA GLU A 42 1.80 9.91 4.92
C GLU A 42 2.87 10.85 5.50
N LYS A 43 3.20 10.71 6.80
CA LYS A 43 4.24 11.50 7.46
C LYS A 43 5.66 11.29 6.89
N LEU A 44 5.85 10.23 6.10
CA LEU A 44 7.12 9.86 5.46
C LEU A 44 7.03 9.93 3.93
N ARG A 45 5.98 10.55 3.37
CA ARG A 45 5.81 10.68 1.92
C ARG A 45 7.04 11.35 1.31
N GLY A 46 7.60 10.74 0.26
CA GLY A 46 8.79 11.24 -0.44
C GLY A 46 10.13 10.96 0.25
N LYS A 47 10.15 10.36 1.44
CA LYS A 47 11.40 9.98 2.12
C LYS A 47 12.14 8.92 1.30
N LYS A 48 13.43 9.17 1.04
CA LYS A 48 14.36 8.22 0.42
C LYS A 48 15.43 7.85 1.44
N TYR A 49 15.68 6.55 1.59
CA TYR A 49 16.71 6.03 2.52
C TYR A 49 17.95 5.53 1.79
N LEU A 50 17.80 5.10 0.54
CA LEU A 50 18.88 4.63 -0.30
C LEU A 50 19.09 5.62 -1.43
N HIS A 51 20.33 6.07 -1.58
CA HIS A 51 20.81 6.83 -2.73
C HIS A 51 21.77 5.91 -3.48
N LEU A 52 21.43 5.59 -4.72
CA LEU A 52 22.33 4.83 -5.58
C LEU A 52 23.36 5.82 -6.12
N SER A 53 24.63 5.54 -5.82
CA SER A 53 25.79 6.22 -6.39
C SER A 53 26.04 5.78 -7.83
#